data_AF-A0A537Q0U4-F1
#
_entry.id   AF-A0A537Q0U4-F1
#
_cell.length_a   1.000
_cell.length_b   1.000
_cell.length_c   1.000
_cell.angle_alpha   90.00
_cell.angle_beta   90.00
_cell.angle_gamma   90.00
#
_symmetry.space_group_name_H-M   'P 1'
#
loop_
_entity.id
_entity.type
_entity.pdbx_description
1 polymer ?
#
loop_
_entity_poly.entity_id
_entity_poly.type
_entity_poly.pdbx_seq_one_letter_code
_entity_poly.pdbx_strand_id
1 'polypeptide(L)'
;MSPGPRVLLPRIGALSGIRRQRRPAEWPATLGRLGSLEIRLATSAAEIRRAQRLRYKIFYEEMSAAAGLVSLITQRDLDEFDPNCDHLLVFDKTSAGSPANVAVATCRLLRQDVAERRGGFYTAG
;
A
#
# COMPACT_ATOMS: atom_id res chain seq x y z
N MET A 1 35.48 -30.28 13.17
CA MET A 1 34.22 -29.73 13.71
C MET A 1 33.77 -28.59 12.81
N SER A 2 32.93 -28.88 11.81
CA SER A 2 32.36 -27.85 10.92
C SER A 2 31.01 -27.40 11.46
N PRO A 3 30.68 -26.10 11.46
CA PRO A 3 29.32 -25.67 11.73
C PRO A 3 28.47 -25.87 10.47
N GLY A 4 27.35 -26.58 10.62
CA GLY A 4 26.38 -26.84 9.55
C GLY A 4 25.65 -25.56 9.07
N PRO A 5 24.86 -25.66 7.98
CA PRO A 5 24.28 -24.50 7.33
C PRO A 5 23.21 -23.86 8.22
N ARG A 6 23.35 -22.56 8.45
CA ARG A 6 22.31 -21.74 9.09
C ARG A 6 21.13 -21.62 8.14
N VAL A 7 20.09 -22.42 8.36
CA VAL A 7 18.79 -22.23 7.73
C VAL A 7 18.21 -20.94 8.30
N LEU A 8 18.26 -19.86 7.51
CA LEU A 8 17.58 -18.60 7.78
C LEU A 8 16.07 -18.83 7.58
N LEU A 9 15.36 -19.25 8.63
CA LEU A 9 13.90 -19.19 8.62
C LEU A 9 13.49 -17.71 8.58
N PRO A 10 12.75 -17.25 7.53
CA PRO A 10 12.21 -15.91 7.54
C PRO A 10 11.22 -15.80 8.70
N ARG A 11 11.39 -14.74 9.50
CA ARG A 11 10.58 -14.46 10.69
C ARG A 11 9.11 -14.38 10.27
N ILE A 12 8.33 -15.38 10.68
CA ILE A 12 6.88 -15.51 10.43
C ILE A 12 6.05 -14.43 11.19
N GLY A 13 6.70 -13.37 11.70
CA GLY A 13 6.04 -12.25 12.39
C GLY A 13 5.32 -11.25 11.49
N ALA A 14 5.37 -11.42 10.16
CA ALA A 14 4.81 -10.47 9.20
C ALA A 14 3.29 -10.62 8.96
N LEU A 15 2.64 -11.65 9.50
CA LEU A 15 1.23 -11.93 9.20
C LEU A 15 0.21 -11.21 10.10
N SER A 16 0.62 -10.56 11.20
CA SER A 16 -0.28 -9.80 12.09
C SER A 16 0.09 -8.31 12.26
N GLY A 17 1.13 -7.84 11.57
CA GLY A 17 1.73 -6.51 11.76
C GLY A 17 0.94 -5.33 11.16
N ILE A 18 -0.38 -5.29 11.30
CA ILE A 18 -1.17 -4.11 10.97
C ILE A 18 -0.87 -3.05 12.05
N ARG A 19 0.24 -2.32 11.90
CA ARG A 19 0.35 -1.01 12.53
C ARG A 19 -0.76 -0.18 11.91
N ARG A 20 -1.84 0.06 12.67
CA ARG A 20 -2.86 1.05 12.32
C ARG A 20 -2.12 2.31 11.91
N GLN A 21 -2.22 2.69 10.65
CA GLN A 21 -1.75 3.98 10.21
C GLN A 21 -2.39 5.04 11.09
N ARG A 22 -1.55 5.76 11.84
CA ARG A 22 -1.96 6.92 12.61
C ARG A 22 -2.25 8.02 11.60
N ARG A 23 -3.45 7.99 11.03
CA ARG A 23 -4.10 9.22 10.56
C ARG A 23 -3.94 10.23 11.70
N PRO A 24 -3.28 11.38 11.48
CA PRO A 24 -3.36 12.47 12.43
C PRO A 24 -4.84 12.70 12.71
N ALA A 25 -5.24 12.71 13.98
CA ALA A 25 -6.67 12.76 14.34
C ALA A 25 -7.40 13.94 13.69
N GLU A 26 -6.65 14.99 13.35
CA GLU A 26 -7.07 16.22 12.69
C GLU A 26 -7.41 16.09 11.20
N TRP A 27 -6.97 15.05 10.49
CA TRP A 27 -7.28 14.95 9.05
C TRP A 27 -8.74 14.58 8.87
N PRO A 28 -9.48 15.12 7.90
CA PRO A 28 -10.85 14.71 7.62
C PRO A 28 -10.92 13.30 7.02
N ALA A 29 -12.10 12.67 7.07
CA ALA A 29 -12.30 11.33 6.49
C ALA A 29 -12.18 11.34 4.95
N THR A 30 -12.54 12.47 4.33
CA THR A 30 -12.36 12.77 2.91
C THR A 30 -11.37 13.91 2.80
N LEU A 31 -10.28 13.71 2.07
CA LEU A 31 -9.23 14.72 1.85
C LEU A 31 -9.62 15.72 0.75
N GLY A 32 -10.46 15.31 -0.20
CA GLY A 32 -10.90 16.17 -1.29
C GLY A 32 -11.93 15.49 -2.19
N ARG A 33 -12.59 16.30 -3.02
CA ARG A 33 -13.53 15.86 -4.04
C ARG A 33 -13.26 16.61 -5.35
N LEU A 34 -13.43 15.92 -6.46
CA LEU A 34 -13.43 16.51 -7.80
C LEU A 34 -14.50 15.82 -8.64
N GLY A 35 -15.62 16.50 -8.88
CA GLY A 35 -16.79 15.87 -9.51
C GLY A 35 -17.27 14.67 -8.68
N SER A 36 -17.35 13.50 -9.32
CA SER A 36 -17.71 12.23 -8.66
C SER A 36 -16.56 11.58 -7.89
N LEU A 37 -15.33 12.09 -8.04
CA LEU A 37 -14.16 11.51 -7.40
C LEU A 37 -14.06 11.93 -5.94
N GLU A 38 -13.82 10.98 -5.05
CA GLU A 38 -13.51 11.20 -3.64
C GLU A 38 -12.12 10.65 -3.30
N ILE A 39 -11.33 11.45 -2.58
CA ILE A 39 -10.00 11.06 -2.11
C ILE A 39 -10.03 10.82 -0.60
N ARG A 40 -9.43 9.70 -0.16
CA ARG A 40 -9.29 9.33 1.26
C ARG A 40 -7.95 8.65 1.52
N LEU A 41 -7.55 8.58 2.78
CA LEU A 41 -6.55 7.60 3.20
C LEU A 41 -7.19 6.24 3.50
N ALA A 42 -6.46 5.16 3.23
CA ALA A 42 -6.75 3.84 3.77
C ALA A 42 -6.66 3.87 5.30
N THR A 43 -7.65 3.27 5.95
CA THR A 43 -7.76 3.21 7.43
C THR A 43 -7.71 1.78 7.96
N SER A 44 -7.76 0.80 7.05
CA SER A 44 -7.78 -0.62 7.37
C SER A 44 -6.81 -1.41 6.50
N ALA A 45 -6.38 -2.57 6.99
CA ALA A 45 -5.57 -3.48 6.20
C ALA A 45 -6.29 -3.99 4.95
N ALA A 46 -7.63 -4.04 4.96
CA ALA A 46 -8.41 -4.40 3.78
C ALA A 46 -8.27 -3.35 2.68
N GLU A 47 -8.28 -2.06 3.04
CA GLU A 47 -8.07 -0.95 2.12
C GLU A 47 -6.63 -0.89 1.61
N ILE A 48 -5.63 -1.17 2.46
CA ILE A 48 -4.22 -1.30 2.01
C ILE A 48 -4.08 -2.45 1.02
N ARG A 49 -4.69 -3.62 1.29
CA ARG A 49 -4.70 -4.74 0.34
C ARG A 49 -5.35 -4.35 -0.99
N ARG A 50 -6.40 -3.51 -0.97
CA ARG A 50 -7.03 -2.99 -2.18
C ARG A 50 -6.07 -2.08 -2.97
N ALA A 51 -5.36 -1.17 -2.31
CA ALA A 51 -4.32 -0.36 -2.93
C ALA A 51 -3.26 -1.22 -3.62
N GLN A 52 -2.74 -2.22 -2.91
CA GLN A 52 -1.71 -3.13 -3.44
C GLN A 52 -2.19 -3.96 -4.64
N ARG A 53 -3.45 -4.42 -4.63
CA ARG A 53 -4.05 -5.11 -5.79
C ARG A 53 -4.21 -4.17 -6.99
N LEU A 54 -4.62 -2.92 -6.75
CA LEU A 54 -4.77 -1.93 -7.81
C LEU A 54 -3.43 -1.60 -8.46
N ARG A 55 -2.38 -1.38 -7.65
CA ARG A 55 -1.01 -1.22 -8.15
C ARG A 55 -0.55 -2.45 -8.93
N TYR A 56 -0.87 -3.65 -8.44
CA TYR A 56 -0.52 -4.88 -9.15
C TYR A 56 -1.13 -4.92 -10.55
N LYS A 57 -2.45 -4.68 -10.64
CA LYS A 57 -3.18 -4.64 -11.89
C LYS A 57 -2.55 -3.62 -12.86
N ILE A 58 -2.32 -2.40 -12.41
CA ILE A 58 -1.77 -1.34 -13.26
C ILE A 58 -0.33 -1.68 -13.71
N PHE A 59 0.56 -2.06 -12.79
CA PHE A 59 1.98 -2.22 -13.13
C PHE A 59 2.30 -3.54 -13.83
N TYR A 60 1.63 -4.62 -13.48
CA TYR A 60 1.97 -5.97 -13.97
C TYR A 60 1.02 -6.46 -15.04
N GLU A 61 -0.28 -6.16 -14.95
CA GLU A 61 -1.24 -6.57 -15.98
C GLU A 61 -1.30 -5.57 -17.14
N GLU A 62 -1.19 -4.26 -16.85
CA GLU A 62 -1.31 -3.22 -17.88
C GLU A 62 0.05 -2.71 -18.39
N MET A 63 1.06 -2.57 -17.51
CA MET A 63 2.38 -2.01 -17.86
C MET A 63 3.52 -3.05 -18.03
N SER A 64 3.23 -4.35 -17.96
CA SER A 64 4.19 -5.45 -18.22
C SER A 64 5.48 -5.41 -17.38
N ALA A 65 5.43 -4.89 -16.15
CA ALA A 65 6.58 -4.92 -15.25
C ALA A 65 6.96 -6.37 -14.88
N ALA A 66 8.23 -6.60 -14.50
CA ALA A 66 8.68 -7.92 -14.03
C ALA A 66 8.21 -8.15 -12.58
N ALA A 67 7.22 -9.03 -12.39
CA ALA A 67 6.72 -9.38 -11.06
C ALA A 67 7.60 -10.43 -10.37
N GLY A 68 7.96 -10.19 -9.11
CA GLY A 68 8.53 -11.24 -8.25
C GLY A 68 7.50 -12.33 -7.93
N LEU A 69 7.97 -13.52 -7.55
CA LEU A 69 7.12 -14.69 -7.27
C LEU A 69 6.02 -14.41 -6.22
N VAL A 70 6.33 -13.62 -5.20
CA VAL A 70 5.36 -13.23 -4.16
C VAL A 70 4.23 -12.38 -4.73
N SER A 71 4.54 -11.43 -5.61
CA SER A 71 3.54 -10.55 -6.24
C SER A 71 2.62 -11.35 -7.16
N LEU A 72 3.18 -12.30 -7.92
CA LEU A 72 2.40 -13.22 -8.78
C LEU A 72 1.44 -14.09 -7.97
N ILE A 73 1.91 -14.70 -6.87
CA ILE A 73 1.09 -15.59 -6.03
C ILE A 73 -0.02 -14.81 -5.32
N THR A 74 0.31 -13.62 -4.81
CA THR A 74 -0.63 -12.84 -3.98
C THR A 74 -1.48 -11.85 -4.78
N GLN A 75 -1.18 -11.67 -6.07
CA GLN A 75 -1.74 -10.64 -6.95
C GLN A 75 -1.72 -9.24 -6.32
N ARG A 76 -0.60 -8.92 -5.68
CA ARG A 76 -0.39 -7.68 -4.93
C ARG A 76 1.00 -7.14 -5.20
N ASP A 77 1.07 -5.84 -5.46
CA ASP A 77 2.31 -5.09 -5.46
C ASP A 77 2.59 -4.66 -4.03
N LEU A 78 3.34 -5.49 -3.28
CA LEU A 78 3.73 -5.20 -1.90
C LEU A 78 5.25 -5.06 -1.78
N ASP A 79 5.69 -4.05 -1.05
CA ASP A 79 7.11 -3.81 -0.81
C ASP A 79 7.39 -3.36 0.64
N GLU A 80 8.66 -3.13 0.95
CA GLU A 80 9.14 -2.74 2.28
C GLU A 80 8.74 -1.32 2.72
N PHE A 81 8.28 -0.48 1.79
CA PHE A 81 7.87 0.90 2.09
C PHE A 81 6.40 0.97 2.50
N ASP A 82 5.56 0.00 2.10
CA ASP A 82 4.12 -0.02 2.41
C ASP A 82 3.77 0.19 3.89
N PRO A 83 4.51 -0.35 4.88
CA PRO A 83 4.23 -0.11 6.30
C PRO A 83 4.51 1.34 6.76
N ASN A 84 5.18 2.14 5.94
CA ASN A 84 5.70 3.46 6.29
C ASN A 84 4.97 4.59 5.55
N CYS A 85 4.28 4.26 4.46
CA CYS A 85 3.60 5.22 3.61
C CYS A 85 2.10 5.15 3.82
N ASP A 86 1.44 6.29 4.06
CA ASP A 86 -0.02 6.38 3.99
C ASP A 86 -0.50 6.02 2.58
N HIS A 87 -1.59 5.26 2.47
CA HIS A 87 -2.13 4.82 1.18
C HIS A 87 -3.33 5.68 0.82
N LEU A 88 -3.17 6.56 -0.16
CA LEU A 88 -4.25 7.36 -0.72
C LEU A 88 -5.06 6.50 -1.68
N LEU A 89 -6.38 6.58 -1.57
CA LEU A 89 -7.35 5.90 -2.43
C LEU A 89 -8.28 6.94 -3.05
N VAL A 90 -8.50 6.80 -4.36
CA VAL A 90 -9.47 7.58 -5.12
C VAL A 90 -10.64 6.69 -5.48
N PHE A 91 -11.85 7.13 -5.16
CA PHE A 91 -13.10 6.42 -5.44
C PHE A 91 -13.94 7.22 -6.42
N ASP A 92 -14.48 6.57 -7.44
CA ASP A 92 -15.49 7.17 -8.31
C ASP A 92 -16.90 6.81 -7.83
N LYS A 93 -17.67 7.81 -7.42
CA LYS A 93 -19.03 7.62 -6.91
C LYS A 93 -20.08 7.39 -7.99
N THR A 94 -19.77 7.58 -9.26
CA THR A 94 -20.70 7.26 -10.36
C THR A 94 -20.80 5.76 -10.61
N SER A 95 -19.81 4.98 -10.15
CA SER A 95 -19.74 3.54 -10.31
C SER A 95 -20.71 2.77 -9.40
N ALA A 96 -21.94 3.29 -9.21
CA ALA A 96 -22.96 2.79 -8.28
C ALA A 96 -23.46 1.35 -8.58
N GLY A 97 -22.99 0.71 -9.65
CA GLY A 97 -23.24 -0.71 -9.98
C GLY A 97 -22.04 -1.64 -9.81
N SER A 98 -20.82 -1.11 -9.62
CA SER A 98 -19.67 -1.89 -9.16
C SER A 98 -19.73 -2.02 -7.64
N PRO A 99 -19.19 -3.09 -7.02
CA PRO A 99 -19.20 -3.23 -5.57
C PRO A 99 -18.73 -1.93 -4.94
N ALA A 100 -19.65 -1.23 -4.26
CA ALA A 100 -19.46 0.14 -3.79
C ALA A 100 -18.10 0.24 -3.10
N ASN A 101 -17.23 1.15 -3.57
CA ASN A 101 -15.82 1.32 -3.17
C ASN A 101 -14.76 0.52 -3.95
N VAL A 102 -14.91 0.30 -5.25
CA VAL A 102 -13.71 0.03 -6.08
C VAL A 102 -12.91 1.33 -6.16
N ALA A 103 -11.68 1.31 -5.64
CA ALA A 103 -10.76 2.42 -5.83
C ALA A 103 -10.30 2.42 -7.29
N VAL A 104 -10.34 3.58 -7.94
CA VAL A 104 -9.96 3.77 -9.35
C VAL A 104 -8.53 4.26 -9.50
N ALA A 105 -7.96 4.83 -8.43
CA ALA A 105 -6.54 5.17 -8.36
C ALA A 105 -6.02 5.02 -6.93
N THR A 106 -4.70 4.89 -6.80
CA THR A 106 -4.02 4.85 -5.52
C THR A 106 -2.64 5.48 -5.59
N CYS A 107 -2.17 6.05 -4.48
CA CYS A 107 -0.85 6.64 -4.35
C CYS A 107 -0.31 6.40 -2.94
N ARG A 108 1.02 6.33 -2.81
CA ARG A 108 1.71 6.26 -1.51
C ARG A 108 2.17 7.64 -1.10
N LEU A 109 1.96 7.98 0.16
CA LEU A 109 2.40 9.22 0.77
C LEU A 109 3.39 8.89 1.90
N LEU A 110 4.67 9.16 1.66
CA LEU A 110 5.67 9.12 2.72
C LEU A 110 5.71 10.48 3.40
N ARG A 111 5.25 10.54 4.65
CA ARG A 111 5.29 11.77 5.44
C ARG A 111 6.72 12.13 5.82
N GLN A 112 7.02 13.42 5.82
CA GLN A 112 8.35 13.94 6.17
C GLN A 112 8.85 13.43 7.53
N ASP A 113 8.00 13.48 8.57
CA ASP A 113 8.37 13.02 9.91
C ASP A 113 8.72 11.51 9.95
N VAL A 114 8.09 10.70 9.08
CA VAL A 114 8.40 9.27 8.94
C VAL A 114 9.71 9.07 8.16
N ALA A 115 9.92 9.85 7.10
CA ALA A 115 11.14 9.82 6.30
C ALA A 115 12.37 10.17 7.14
N GLU A 116 12.32 11.26 7.91
CA GLU A 116 13.41 11.71 8.79
C GLU A 116 13.82 10.64 9.81
N ARG A 117 12.85 9.88 10.35
CA ARG A 117 13.12 8.77 11.27
C ARG A 117 13.67 7.51 10.61
N ARG A 118 13.65 7.41 9.28
CA ARG A 118 13.99 6.20 8.51
C ARG A 118 15.12 6.39 7.51
N GLY A 119 15.83 7.51 7.59
CA GLY A 119 17.00 7.78 6.74
C GLY A 119 16.72 8.60 5.48
N GLY A 120 15.57 9.28 5.41
CA GLY A 120 15.22 10.21 4.34
C GLY A 120 14.13 9.70 3.39
N PHE A 121 13.87 10.45 2.32
CA PHE A 121 12.95 10.04 1.26
C PHE A 121 13.61 8.99 0.38
N TYR A 122 12.84 7.99 -0.07
CA TYR A 122 13.34 6.95 -0.98
C TYR A 122 13.73 7.48 -2.37
N THR A 123 13.40 8.74 -2.68
CA THR A 123 13.76 9.45 -3.90
C THR A 123 15.03 10.30 -3.77
N ALA A 124 15.68 10.31 -2.59
CA ALA A 124 16.87 11.11 -2.33
C ALA A 124 18.18 10.44 -2.81
N GLY A 125 18.07 9.34 -3.57
CA GLY A 125 19.19 8.59 -4.15
C GLY A 125 19.19 8.65 -5.67
#